data_AF-A0A2V1AGY0-F1
#
_entry.id   AF-A0A2V1AGY0-F1
#
_cell.length_a   1.000
_cell.length_b   1.000
_cell.length_c   1.000
_cell.angle_alpha   90.00
_cell.angle_beta   90.00
_cell.angle_gamma   90.00
#
_symmetry.space_group_name_H-M   'P 1'
#
loop_
_entity.id
_entity.type
_entity.pdbx_description
1 polymer ?
#
loop_
_entity_poly.entity_id
_entity_poly.type
_entity_poly.pdbx_seq_one_letter_code
_entity_poly.pdbx_strand_id
1 'polypeptide(L)'
;MCGIFLAVSASAAPSKLEAKRYSQDEIAQIVGSRVALQTALSALDKQKVENAQNIRQRRNELGRLSVKNHASRIAELQREIAELSVVSASEAAEPDLDGTLVDIMARGPDYADSVLSLRQPFAVQPLADERFVFQFNGELYNEGCFCGNDSEFAFQEIKASEGDVDLLGAALSRLNGEFAFVLTDKSTKRVFFGKDHIGKRSLLYSTKNGLAVASVLSHLPEDELVECEPGVLYVYDVENKKLSKTPYPKQLRLDAVSGEAYSKGYAETAALVDSLHSHLKNACSVRQKTVHPLHATKTQVAVLFSGGLDCTILASLIAENYESLGEPVKIDLLTVGFENPRTGLSASESPDRKLSEQSWFELSRKFKNSNVSFRLVQVDVSYADWLSHKNRVLNLIRPTATEMDLSIGIAFYFASKPGDFTALTMEDFPEWSEFEKNRESYVSSEKYTSNAKVLFSGLGADELYGGYSRHEAVFDSLQENAAPETIYSLYDELSESLHHDITAIYNRNLGRDDRAISSWGKELRYPYLDNAVVEFSASLAPHYKVQFNWTTVKSKKGEKRAKVYSRKYLLRQLCHALGLPMAAEEVKRAIQFGAKSAKLEVGQSKTKGTERAAQ
;
A
#
# COMPACT_ATOMS: atom_id res chain seq x y z
N MET A 1 3.79 -11.49 -13.92
CA MET A 1 4.66 -11.82 -12.78
C MET A 1 5.77 -10.77 -12.65
N CYS A 2 5.97 -10.06 -11.55
CA CYS A 2 7.05 -9.06 -11.47
C CYS A 2 7.77 -9.28 -10.17
N GLY A 3 8.89 -9.98 -10.22
CA GLY A 3 9.67 -10.34 -9.05
C GLY A 3 11.08 -10.68 -9.50
N ILE A 4 12.05 -9.98 -8.93
CA ILE A 4 13.46 -10.29 -9.18
C ILE A 4 13.81 -11.51 -8.33
N PHE A 5 14.63 -12.41 -8.88
CA PHE A 5 15.29 -13.47 -8.13
C PHE A 5 16.65 -13.78 -8.74
N LEU A 6 17.68 -13.64 -7.92
CA LEU A 6 19.04 -14.05 -8.19
C LEU A 6 19.61 -14.69 -6.92
N ALA A 7 20.22 -15.86 -7.06
CA ALA A 7 20.99 -16.50 -5.99
C ALA A 7 22.36 -16.93 -6.52
N VAL A 8 23.40 -16.56 -5.79
CA VAL A 8 24.80 -16.93 -6.04
C VAL A 8 25.31 -17.69 -4.83
N SER A 9 25.42 -19.01 -4.96
CA SER A 9 25.88 -19.89 -3.88
C SER A 9 27.36 -19.67 -3.56
N ALA A 10 27.70 -19.68 -2.26
CA ALA A 10 29.08 -19.64 -1.79
C ALA A 10 29.95 -20.85 -2.20
N SER A 11 29.33 -21.96 -2.63
CA SER A 11 29.97 -23.25 -2.96
C SER A 11 29.88 -23.66 -4.44
N ALA A 12 29.16 -22.90 -5.28
CA ALA A 12 28.96 -23.28 -6.68
C ALA A 12 30.22 -23.05 -7.53
N ALA A 13 30.57 -24.05 -8.35
CA ALA A 13 31.55 -23.88 -9.42
C ALA A 13 31.01 -22.89 -10.48
N PRO A 14 31.83 -22.01 -11.09
CA PRO A 14 31.36 -20.87 -11.91
C PRO A 14 30.63 -21.19 -13.22
N SER A 15 30.30 -22.45 -13.54
CA SER A 15 30.16 -22.87 -14.94
C SER A 15 28.78 -23.35 -15.41
N LYS A 16 27.69 -23.27 -14.63
CA LYS A 16 26.34 -23.56 -15.15
C LYS A 16 25.24 -22.71 -14.52
N LEU A 17 25.09 -21.48 -15.01
CA LEU A 17 23.82 -20.74 -14.90
C LEU A 17 22.87 -21.31 -15.97
N GLU A 18 22.10 -22.35 -15.63
CA GLU A 18 21.04 -22.86 -16.51
C GLU A 18 19.69 -22.22 -16.14
N ALA A 19 19.05 -21.52 -17.09
CA ALA A 19 17.72 -20.96 -16.90
C ALA A 19 16.66 -22.04 -17.16
N LYS A 20 15.90 -22.41 -16.12
CA LYS A 20 14.72 -23.29 -16.26
C LYS A 20 13.52 -22.45 -16.72
N ARG A 21 12.93 -22.79 -17.86
CA ARG A 21 11.69 -22.16 -18.36
C ARG A 21 10.48 -22.97 -17.93
N TYR A 22 9.41 -22.27 -17.53
CA TYR A 22 8.11 -22.85 -17.22
C TYR A 22 7.07 -22.26 -18.17
N SER A 23 6.18 -23.11 -18.69
CA SER A 23 5.01 -22.68 -19.44
C SER A 23 4.00 -21.96 -18.53
N GLN A 24 3.08 -21.21 -19.15
CA GLN A 24 2.01 -20.50 -18.42
C GLN A 24 1.14 -21.47 -17.62
N ASP A 25 0.78 -22.61 -18.18
CA ASP A 25 -0.06 -23.61 -17.52
C ASP A 25 0.66 -24.26 -16.34
N GLU A 26 1.96 -24.55 -16.48
CA GLU A 26 2.79 -25.05 -15.38
C GLU A 26 2.87 -24.03 -14.24
N ILE A 27 3.09 -22.75 -14.54
CA ILE A 27 3.08 -21.67 -13.55
C ILE A 27 1.72 -21.61 -12.85
N ALA A 28 0.62 -21.56 -13.61
CA ALA A 28 -0.72 -21.46 -13.04
C ALA A 28 -1.05 -22.66 -12.13
N GLN A 29 -0.65 -23.87 -12.53
CA GLN A 29 -0.85 -25.09 -11.75
C GLN A 29 0.00 -25.11 -10.46
N ILE A 30 1.30 -24.77 -10.56
CA ILE A 30 2.23 -24.71 -9.41
C ILE A 30 1.73 -23.66 -8.40
N VAL A 31 1.33 -22.48 -8.90
CA VAL A 31 0.82 -21.39 -8.07
C VAL A 31 -0.50 -21.77 -7.43
N GLY A 32 -1.47 -22.26 -8.21
CA GLY A 32 -2.81 -22.60 -7.73
C GLY A 32 -2.78 -23.69 -6.66
N SER A 33 -2.04 -24.78 -6.91
CA SER A 33 -1.89 -25.88 -5.94
C SER A 33 -1.25 -25.41 -4.64
N ARG A 34 -0.24 -24.53 -4.72
CA ARG A 34 0.45 -24.08 -3.53
C ARG A 34 -0.28 -22.99 -2.76
N VAL A 35 -0.97 -22.07 -3.43
CA VAL A 35 -1.89 -21.14 -2.77
C VAL A 35 -2.90 -21.95 -1.98
N ALA A 36 -3.51 -22.98 -2.59
CA ALA A 36 -4.48 -23.84 -1.91
C ALA A 36 -3.87 -24.55 -0.67
N LEU A 37 -2.62 -25.01 -0.74
CA LEU A 37 -1.92 -25.60 0.41
C LEU A 37 -1.64 -24.58 1.53
N GLN A 38 -1.17 -23.38 1.16
CA GLN A 38 -0.85 -22.32 2.12
C GLN A 38 -2.10 -21.68 2.74
N THR A 39 -3.27 -21.86 2.13
CA THR A 39 -4.53 -21.25 2.56
C THR A 39 -5.58 -22.28 2.97
N ALA A 40 -5.14 -23.48 3.36
CA ALA A 40 -5.99 -24.49 3.94
C ALA A 40 -6.13 -24.26 5.45
N LEU A 41 -7.36 -24.25 5.97
CA LEU A 41 -7.60 -24.20 7.41
C LEU A 41 -7.12 -25.51 8.07
N SER A 42 -6.24 -25.39 9.07
CA SER A 42 -5.86 -26.52 9.92
C SER A 42 -7.05 -27.01 10.76
N ALA A 43 -6.92 -28.18 11.39
CA ALA A 43 -7.93 -28.66 12.33
C ALA A 43 -8.15 -27.66 13.49
N LEU A 44 -7.07 -27.03 13.95
CA LEU A 44 -7.12 -25.98 14.98
C LEU A 44 -7.83 -24.73 14.48
N ASP A 45 -7.60 -24.31 13.24
CA ASP A 45 -8.27 -23.12 12.69
C ASP A 45 -9.76 -23.36 12.49
N LYS A 46 -10.16 -24.57 12.07
CA LYS A 46 -11.57 -24.96 12.00
C LYS A 46 -12.24 -24.84 13.37
N GLN A 47 -11.56 -25.31 14.43
CA GLN A 47 -12.03 -25.14 15.80
C GLN A 47 -12.11 -23.66 16.21
N LYS A 48 -11.12 -22.83 15.84
CA LYS A 48 -11.16 -21.37 16.06
C LYS A 48 -12.36 -20.72 15.38
N VAL A 49 -12.70 -21.11 14.15
CA VAL A 49 -13.86 -20.59 13.40
C VAL A 49 -15.17 -20.98 14.10
N GLU A 50 -15.31 -22.23 14.53
CA GLU A 50 -16.48 -22.69 15.27
C GLU A 50 -16.62 -21.96 16.62
N ASN A 51 -15.52 -21.82 17.36
CA ASN A 51 -15.48 -21.06 18.61
C ASN A 51 -15.86 -19.59 18.38
N ALA A 52 -15.42 -18.97 17.29
CA ALA A 52 -15.77 -17.59 16.95
C ALA A 52 -17.29 -17.41 16.74
N GLN A 53 -17.96 -18.35 16.06
CA GLN A 53 -19.42 -18.34 15.91
C GLN A 53 -20.11 -18.49 17.27
N ASN A 54 -19.65 -19.43 18.08
CA ASN A 54 -20.14 -19.68 19.44
C ASN A 54 -19.98 -18.45 20.36
N ILE A 55 -18.85 -17.73 20.26
CA ILE A 55 -18.59 -16.48 20.97
C ILE A 55 -19.55 -15.38 20.49
N ARG A 56 -19.77 -15.28 19.18
CA ARG A 56 -20.68 -14.27 18.59
C ARG A 56 -22.11 -14.47 19.09
N GLN A 57 -22.62 -15.70 19.13
CA GLN A 57 -23.94 -16.03 19.66
C GLN A 57 -24.07 -15.61 21.14
N ARG A 58 -23.09 -15.96 21.97
CA ARG A 58 -23.06 -15.60 23.40
C ARG A 58 -22.99 -14.10 23.63
N ARG A 59 -22.24 -13.35 22.81
CA ARG A 59 -22.21 -11.88 22.87
C ARG A 59 -23.53 -11.24 22.48
N ASN A 60 -24.20 -11.77 21.45
CA ASN A 60 -25.52 -11.29 21.07
C ASN A 60 -26.55 -11.53 22.18
N GLU A 61 -26.46 -12.67 22.87
CA GLU A 61 -27.26 -12.92 24.07
C GLU A 61 -26.92 -11.92 25.18
N LEU A 62 -25.63 -11.71 25.46
CA LEU A 62 -25.16 -10.77 26.46
C LEU A 62 -25.69 -9.34 26.21
N GLY A 63 -25.70 -8.89 24.96
CA GLY A 63 -26.20 -7.56 24.57
C GLY A 63 -27.71 -7.38 24.74
N ARG A 64 -28.48 -8.46 24.84
CA ARG A 64 -29.94 -8.42 25.09
C ARG A 64 -30.30 -8.44 26.57
N LEU A 65 -29.33 -8.74 27.45
CA LEU A 65 -29.57 -8.90 28.89
C LEU A 65 -29.39 -7.57 29.64
N SER A 66 -30.34 -7.27 30.52
CA SER A 66 -30.23 -6.16 31.48
C SER A 66 -29.30 -6.52 32.65
N VAL A 67 -28.30 -5.67 32.89
CA VAL A 67 -27.31 -5.83 33.98
C VAL A 67 -27.98 -5.94 35.35
N LYS A 68 -29.10 -5.23 35.57
CA LYS A 68 -29.84 -5.27 36.85
C LYS A 68 -30.53 -6.60 37.11
N ASN A 69 -30.98 -7.31 36.07
CA ASN A 69 -31.87 -8.47 36.22
C ASN A 69 -31.17 -9.81 35.98
N HIS A 70 -29.99 -9.80 35.36
CA HIS A 70 -29.35 -11.02 34.84
C HIS A 70 -27.87 -11.15 35.20
N ALA A 71 -27.44 -10.61 36.33
CA ALA A 71 -26.03 -10.57 36.75
C ALA A 71 -25.33 -11.96 36.70
N SER A 72 -26.00 -13.02 37.19
CA SER A 72 -25.44 -14.38 37.16
C SER A 72 -25.28 -14.94 35.74
N ARG A 73 -26.28 -14.74 34.86
CA ARG A 73 -26.21 -15.18 33.46
C ARG A 73 -25.15 -14.40 32.68
N ILE A 74 -25.01 -13.11 32.98
CA ILE A 74 -23.94 -12.26 32.43
C ILE A 74 -22.56 -12.81 32.81
N ALA A 75 -22.34 -13.14 34.09
CA ALA A 75 -21.07 -13.70 34.56
C ALA A 75 -20.77 -15.07 33.93
N GLU A 76 -21.79 -15.92 33.78
CA GLU A 76 -21.69 -17.22 33.11
C GLU A 76 -21.31 -17.07 31.63
N LEU A 77 -22.02 -16.24 30.87
CA LEU A 77 -21.73 -15.95 29.47
C LEU A 77 -20.32 -15.38 29.29
N GLN A 78 -19.87 -14.50 30.19
CA GLN A 78 -18.51 -13.97 30.19
C GLN A 78 -17.46 -15.07 30.41
N ARG A 79 -17.72 -16.04 31.29
CA ARG A 79 -16.83 -17.19 31.51
C ARG A 79 -16.80 -18.11 30.27
N GLU A 80 -17.96 -18.44 29.71
CA GLU A 80 -18.04 -19.27 28.49
C GLU A 80 -17.28 -18.63 27.31
N ILE A 81 -17.40 -17.31 27.15
CA ILE A 81 -16.62 -16.56 26.15
C ILE A 81 -15.12 -16.68 26.43
N ALA A 82 -14.69 -16.58 27.69
CA ALA A 82 -13.28 -16.70 28.06
C ALA A 82 -12.72 -18.09 27.78
N GLU A 83 -13.47 -19.16 28.09
CA GLU A 83 -13.10 -20.55 27.82
C GLU A 83 -12.96 -20.82 26.32
N LEU A 84 -13.94 -20.41 25.52
CA LEU A 84 -13.91 -20.53 24.05
C LEU A 84 -12.77 -19.72 23.40
N SER A 85 -12.24 -18.74 24.12
CA SER A 85 -11.14 -17.88 23.64
C SER A 85 -9.75 -18.46 23.90
N VAL A 86 -9.63 -19.57 24.64
CA VAL A 86 -8.36 -20.25 24.90
C VAL A 86 -8.15 -21.31 23.83
N VAL A 87 -7.09 -21.15 23.03
CA VAL A 87 -6.70 -22.14 22.02
C VAL A 87 -5.21 -22.40 22.18
N SER A 88 -4.83 -23.65 22.43
CA SER A 88 -3.44 -24.09 22.56
C SER A 88 -2.72 -24.00 21.21
N ALA A 89 -1.48 -23.52 21.23
CA ALA A 89 -0.64 -23.38 20.04
C ALA A 89 -0.42 -24.74 19.35
N SER A 90 -0.50 -24.77 18.02
CA SER A 90 0.04 -25.90 17.24
C SER A 90 1.46 -25.58 16.79
N GLU A 91 2.26 -26.63 16.61
CA GLU A 91 3.56 -26.52 15.95
C GLU A 91 3.37 -26.08 14.50
N ALA A 92 4.15 -25.06 14.10
CA ALA A 92 4.17 -24.56 12.74
C ALA A 92 4.87 -25.58 11.83
N ALA A 93 4.28 -25.88 10.68
CA ALA A 93 4.98 -26.61 9.62
C ALA A 93 6.08 -25.72 9.03
N GLU A 94 7.32 -26.21 8.98
CA GLU A 94 8.43 -25.50 8.36
C GLU A 94 8.19 -25.33 6.85
N PRO A 95 8.46 -24.14 6.28
CA PRO A 95 8.45 -23.95 4.84
C PRO A 95 9.66 -24.62 4.19
N ASP A 96 9.40 -25.48 3.19
CA ASP A 96 10.40 -26.15 2.37
C ASP A 96 11.12 -25.19 1.40
N LEU A 97 12.35 -25.53 1.01
CA LEU A 97 13.31 -24.76 0.19
C LEU A 97 12.82 -24.43 -1.22
N ASP A 98 11.86 -25.18 -1.78
CA ASP A 98 11.14 -24.84 -3.02
C ASP A 98 10.16 -23.63 -2.82
N GLY A 99 10.15 -23.07 -1.61
CA GLY A 99 9.42 -21.92 -1.09
C GLY A 99 9.44 -20.67 -1.98
N THR A 100 10.63 -20.16 -2.23
CA THR A 100 10.84 -18.81 -2.75
C THR A 100 10.35 -18.66 -4.18
N LEU A 101 10.66 -19.66 -5.01
CA LEU A 101 10.29 -19.65 -6.43
C LEU A 101 8.77 -19.53 -6.58
N VAL A 102 7.99 -20.26 -5.76
CA VAL A 102 6.53 -20.18 -5.87
C VAL A 102 5.94 -18.93 -5.22
N ASP A 103 6.52 -18.37 -4.17
CA ASP A 103 6.05 -17.07 -3.64
C ASP A 103 6.33 -15.93 -4.64
N ILE A 104 7.37 -16.07 -5.47
CA ILE A 104 7.66 -15.20 -6.61
C ILE A 104 6.71 -15.50 -7.79
N MET A 105 6.46 -16.78 -8.11
CA MET A 105 5.55 -17.21 -9.19
C MET A 105 4.09 -16.92 -8.86
N ALA A 106 3.69 -16.90 -7.58
CA ALA A 106 2.30 -16.75 -7.14
C ALA A 106 1.71 -15.36 -7.40
N ARG A 107 2.51 -14.44 -7.94
CA ARG A 107 2.13 -13.11 -8.44
C ARG A 107 1.30 -13.14 -9.74
N GLY A 108 0.40 -14.12 -9.93
CA GLY A 108 -0.70 -14.13 -10.92
C GLY A 108 -0.68 -15.24 -12.01
N PRO A 109 -1.86 -15.67 -12.55
CA PRO A 109 -2.02 -16.83 -13.45
C PRO A 109 -1.93 -16.55 -14.96
N ASP A 110 -1.73 -15.30 -15.37
CA ASP A 110 -1.69 -14.93 -16.79
C ASP A 110 -0.23 -14.62 -17.21
N TYR A 111 0.19 -15.25 -18.32
CA TYR A 111 1.32 -14.93 -19.21
C TYR A 111 2.66 -15.67 -19.03
N ALA A 112 3.14 -16.16 -20.17
CA ALA A 112 4.41 -16.87 -20.38
C ALA A 112 5.62 -16.01 -19.97
N ASP A 113 6.62 -16.67 -19.39
CA ASP A 113 7.93 -16.09 -19.06
C ASP A 113 7.92 -14.91 -18.08
N SER A 114 7.40 -15.15 -16.87
CA SER A 114 7.75 -14.46 -15.62
C SER A 114 7.62 -12.92 -15.52
N VAL A 115 6.96 -12.22 -16.45
CA VAL A 115 6.76 -10.74 -16.46
C VAL A 115 5.26 -10.39 -16.35
N LEU A 116 4.85 -9.37 -15.55
CA LEU A 116 3.49 -8.79 -15.62
C LEU A 116 3.63 -7.67 -16.63
N SER A 117 3.56 -8.01 -17.90
CA SER A 117 3.78 -7.00 -18.93
C SER A 117 2.51 -6.18 -19.09
N LEU A 118 2.54 -4.94 -18.60
CA LEU A 118 1.45 -3.98 -18.69
C LEU A 118 1.58 -3.05 -19.91
N ARG A 119 2.74 -3.11 -20.59
CA ARG A 119 3.11 -2.27 -21.73
C ARG A 119 3.44 -3.10 -22.95
N GLN A 120 2.91 -2.67 -24.09
CA GLN A 120 3.24 -3.25 -25.40
C GLN A 120 4.32 -2.41 -26.11
N PRO A 121 5.27 -3.03 -26.82
CA PRO A 121 5.45 -4.47 -26.99
C PRO A 121 5.92 -5.16 -25.70
N PHE A 122 5.52 -6.42 -25.51
CA PHE A 122 5.89 -7.18 -24.33
C PHE A 122 7.36 -7.60 -24.41
N ALA A 123 8.12 -7.35 -23.34
CA ALA A 123 9.50 -7.81 -23.20
C ALA A 123 9.57 -9.06 -22.31
N VAL A 124 10.25 -10.09 -22.81
CA VAL A 124 10.55 -11.30 -22.04
C VAL A 124 11.77 -11.06 -21.16
N GLN A 125 11.71 -11.48 -19.90
CA GLN A 125 12.82 -11.36 -18.96
C GLN A 125 13.38 -12.73 -18.53
N PRO A 126 14.67 -12.81 -18.12
CA PRO A 126 15.65 -11.71 -18.08
C PRO A 126 16.06 -11.23 -19.47
N LEU A 127 16.32 -9.92 -19.59
CA LEU A 127 17.00 -9.37 -20.76
C LEU A 127 18.47 -9.74 -20.68
N ALA A 128 19.07 -10.20 -21.77
CA ALA A 128 20.47 -10.63 -21.74
C ALA A 128 21.16 -10.38 -23.08
N ASP A 129 22.46 -10.13 -23.00
CA ASP A 129 23.38 -10.21 -24.13
C ASP A 129 24.60 -11.08 -23.76
N GLU A 130 25.67 -10.99 -24.56
CA GLU A 130 26.91 -11.72 -24.30
C GLU A 130 27.49 -11.43 -22.90
N ARG A 131 27.45 -10.18 -22.45
CA ARG A 131 28.10 -9.72 -21.21
C ARG A 131 27.13 -9.60 -20.03
N PHE A 132 25.95 -9.02 -20.25
CA PHE A 132 25.04 -8.63 -19.19
C PHE A 132 23.79 -9.51 -19.14
N VAL A 133 23.29 -9.74 -17.93
CA VAL A 133 21.95 -10.29 -17.65
C VAL A 133 21.22 -9.30 -16.76
N PHE A 134 20.04 -8.87 -17.17
CA PHE A 134 19.27 -7.81 -16.53
C PHE A 134 17.86 -8.29 -16.20
N GLN A 135 17.48 -8.12 -14.94
CA GLN A 135 16.14 -8.31 -14.42
C GLN A 135 15.64 -6.97 -13.90
N PHE A 136 14.40 -6.65 -14.25
CA PHE A 136 13.75 -5.40 -13.94
C PHE A 136 12.32 -5.66 -13.46
N ASN A 137 11.98 -5.13 -12.31
CA ASN A 137 10.62 -5.15 -11.80
C ASN A 137 10.20 -3.72 -11.56
N GLY A 138 9.36 -3.17 -12.42
CA GLY A 138 8.89 -1.82 -12.26
C GLY A 138 8.16 -1.26 -13.46
N GLU A 139 7.97 0.05 -13.41
CA GLU A 139 7.46 0.84 -14.50
C GLU A 139 8.22 2.17 -14.59
N LEU A 140 8.61 2.54 -15.81
CA LEU A 140 9.22 3.84 -16.09
C LEU A 140 8.25 4.80 -16.78
N TYR A 141 8.23 6.04 -16.30
CA TYR A 141 7.45 7.17 -16.79
C TYR A 141 8.29 8.15 -17.61
N ASN A 142 9.52 7.79 -17.99
CA ASN A 142 10.33 8.58 -18.92
C ASN A 142 9.63 8.63 -20.29
N GLU A 143 9.68 9.79 -20.95
CA GLU A 143 9.06 9.98 -22.28
C GLU A 143 9.58 8.98 -23.32
N GLY A 144 10.87 8.66 -23.26
CA GLY A 144 11.52 7.67 -24.13
C GLY A 144 10.96 6.26 -24.02
N CYS A 145 10.20 5.95 -22.96
CA CYS A 145 9.59 4.65 -22.77
C CYS A 145 8.19 4.55 -23.40
N PHE A 146 7.49 5.65 -23.69
CA PHE A 146 6.08 5.61 -24.10
C PHE A 146 5.83 4.95 -25.47
N CYS A 147 6.83 4.93 -26.35
CA CYS A 147 6.75 4.30 -27.67
C CYS A 147 7.39 2.91 -27.73
N GLY A 148 7.81 2.34 -26.60
CA GLY A 148 8.55 1.07 -26.54
C GLY A 148 8.36 0.34 -25.22
N ASN A 149 9.26 -0.59 -24.91
CA ASN A 149 9.25 -1.30 -23.63
C ASN A 149 10.19 -0.62 -22.62
N ASP A 150 9.72 -0.44 -21.39
CA ASP A 150 10.46 0.24 -20.33
C ASP A 150 11.64 -0.59 -19.80
N SER A 151 11.51 -1.91 -19.75
CA SER A 151 12.59 -2.82 -19.37
C SER A 151 13.74 -2.77 -20.39
N GLU A 152 13.42 -2.71 -21.68
CA GLU A 152 14.42 -2.56 -22.74
C GLU A 152 15.08 -1.18 -22.68
N PHE A 153 14.31 -0.11 -22.50
CA PHE A 153 14.83 1.24 -22.31
C PHE A 153 15.81 1.30 -21.12
N ALA A 154 15.39 0.76 -19.96
CA ALA A 154 16.23 0.68 -18.77
C ALA A 154 17.52 -0.10 -19.05
N PHE A 155 17.42 -1.23 -19.74
CA PHE A 155 18.58 -2.05 -20.07
C PHE A 155 19.56 -1.31 -20.99
N GLN A 156 19.09 -0.57 -22.00
CA GLN A 156 19.96 0.21 -22.88
C GLN A 156 20.68 1.34 -22.13
N GLU A 157 19.96 2.11 -21.30
CA GLU A 157 20.55 3.18 -20.49
C GLU A 157 21.63 2.64 -19.53
N ILE A 158 21.36 1.50 -18.90
CA ILE A 158 22.27 0.85 -17.95
C ILE A 158 23.46 0.22 -18.68
N LYS A 159 23.23 -0.45 -19.81
CA LYS A 159 24.29 -1.09 -20.60
C LYS A 159 25.31 -0.08 -21.12
N ALA A 160 24.88 1.14 -21.42
CA ALA A 160 25.76 2.23 -21.83
C ALA A 160 26.79 2.63 -20.76
N SER A 161 26.63 2.21 -19.50
CA SER A 161 27.64 2.41 -18.46
C SER A 161 28.84 1.46 -18.56
N GLU A 162 28.73 0.39 -19.37
CA GLU A 162 29.74 -0.67 -19.49
C GLU A 162 30.17 -1.29 -18.14
N GLY A 163 29.29 -1.25 -17.13
CA GLY A 163 29.56 -1.78 -15.79
C GLY A 163 30.46 -0.87 -14.93
N ASP A 164 30.65 0.39 -15.33
CA ASP A 164 31.21 1.44 -14.47
C ASP A 164 30.18 1.89 -13.43
N VAL A 165 30.63 2.03 -12.17
CA VAL A 165 29.75 2.28 -11.02
C VAL A 165 29.16 3.69 -11.08
N ASP A 166 29.95 4.68 -11.46
CA ASP A 166 29.54 6.08 -11.44
C ASP A 166 28.61 6.39 -12.62
N LEU A 167 28.93 5.87 -13.81
CA LEU A 167 28.07 5.98 -14.99
C LEU A 167 26.74 5.22 -14.79
N LEU A 168 26.78 4.05 -14.15
CA LEU A 168 25.58 3.30 -13.80
C LEU A 168 24.71 4.08 -12.81
N GLY A 169 25.31 4.61 -11.74
CA GLY A 169 24.61 5.48 -10.79
C GLY A 169 23.96 6.69 -11.49
N ALA A 170 24.67 7.33 -12.41
CA ALA A 170 24.15 8.45 -13.18
C ALA A 170 22.99 8.06 -14.11
N ALA A 171 23.03 6.87 -14.73
CA ALA A 171 21.91 6.33 -15.53
C ALA A 171 20.68 6.07 -14.66
N LEU A 172 20.85 5.39 -13.53
CA LEU A 172 19.78 5.09 -12.56
C LEU A 172 19.14 6.37 -12.00
N SER A 173 19.93 7.42 -11.74
CA SER A 173 19.42 8.74 -11.34
C SER A 173 18.46 9.38 -12.34
N ARG A 174 18.56 9.07 -13.65
CA ARG A 174 17.70 9.63 -14.71
C ARG A 174 16.40 8.84 -14.92
N LEU A 175 16.33 7.61 -14.44
CA LEU A 175 15.13 6.79 -14.54
C LEU A 175 14.04 7.41 -13.64
N ASN A 176 12.91 7.75 -14.25
CA ASN A 176 11.72 8.24 -13.57
C ASN A 176 10.71 7.10 -13.49
N GLY A 177 10.49 6.54 -12.32
CA GLY A 177 9.63 5.36 -12.21
C GLY A 177 9.58 4.74 -10.83
N GLU A 178 8.97 3.56 -10.79
CA GLU A 178 8.78 2.73 -9.60
C GLU A 178 9.42 1.39 -9.94
N PHE A 179 10.66 1.16 -9.53
CA PHE A 179 11.43 0.03 -10.02
C PHE A 179 12.40 -0.54 -9.01
N ALA A 180 12.69 -1.82 -9.18
CA ALA A 180 13.84 -2.54 -8.64
C ALA A 180 14.55 -3.24 -9.80
N PHE A 181 15.86 -3.47 -9.69
CA PHE A 181 16.62 -4.15 -10.73
C PHE A 181 17.76 -5.00 -10.17
N VAL A 182 18.19 -5.97 -10.98
CA VAL A 182 19.43 -6.72 -10.83
C VAL A 182 20.12 -6.80 -12.20
N LEU A 183 21.40 -6.46 -12.24
CA LEU A 183 22.27 -6.56 -13.40
C LEU A 183 23.47 -7.44 -13.03
N THR A 184 23.67 -8.53 -13.75
CA THR A 184 24.86 -9.38 -13.63
C THR A 184 25.80 -9.08 -14.78
N ASP A 185 27.03 -8.66 -14.49
CA ASP A 185 28.13 -8.57 -15.45
C ASP A 185 28.95 -9.85 -15.41
N LYS A 186 28.78 -10.70 -16.44
CA LYS A 186 29.47 -11.99 -16.55
C LYS A 186 30.98 -11.83 -16.71
N SER A 187 31.42 -10.72 -17.32
CA SER A 187 32.84 -10.50 -17.63
C SER A 187 33.63 -10.13 -16.38
N THR A 188 33.06 -9.27 -15.53
CA THR A 188 33.70 -8.82 -14.29
C THR A 188 33.24 -9.59 -13.06
N LYS A 189 32.30 -10.53 -13.21
CA LYS A 189 31.72 -11.34 -12.12
C LYS A 189 31.18 -10.46 -10.99
N ARG A 190 30.56 -9.34 -11.35
CA ARG A 190 29.92 -8.41 -10.42
C ARG A 190 28.42 -8.42 -10.62
N VAL A 191 27.70 -8.33 -9.51
CA VAL A 191 26.24 -8.17 -9.49
C VAL A 191 25.92 -6.78 -8.97
N PHE A 192 25.16 -6.02 -9.76
CA PHE A 192 24.67 -4.69 -9.42
C PHE A 192 23.17 -4.78 -9.14
N PHE A 193 22.69 -4.16 -8.07
CA PHE A 193 21.26 -4.16 -7.75
C PHE A 193 20.87 -2.92 -6.96
N GLY A 194 19.58 -2.59 -6.99
CA GLY A 194 19.06 -1.41 -6.35
C GLY A 194 17.62 -1.14 -6.75
N LYS A 195 17.10 0.00 -6.31
CA LYS A 195 15.71 0.41 -6.58
C LYS A 195 15.59 1.91 -6.77
N ASP A 196 14.38 2.38 -7.06
CA ASP A 196 14.08 3.79 -7.28
C ASP A 196 14.39 4.70 -6.06
N HIS A 197 14.31 6.01 -6.27
CA HIS A 197 14.67 7.05 -5.28
C HIS A 197 13.83 7.06 -4.00
N ILE A 198 12.65 6.43 -3.99
CA ILE A 198 11.78 6.32 -2.81
C ILE A 198 11.70 4.89 -2.30
N GLY A 199 11.89 3.90 -3.18
CA GLY A 199 11.82 2.48 -2.84
C GLY A 199 10.39 1.94 -2.92
N LYS A 200 9.70 2.27 -4.01
CA LYS A 200 8.31 1.90 -4.29
C LYS A 200 8.14 0.42 -4.61
N ARG A 201 9.17 -0.23 -5.18
CA ARG A 201 9.22 -1.68 -5.38
C ARG A 201 10.08 -2.35 -4.32
N SER A 202 9.63 -3.51 -3.84
CA SER A 202 10.40 -4.27 -2.86
C SER A 202 11.60 -4.98 -3.49
N LEU A 203 12.73 -4.91 -2.79
CA LEU A 203 13.94 -5.67 -3.11
C LEU A 203 14.70 -6.00 -1.82
N LEU A 204 14.74 -7.29 -1.50
CA LEU A 204 15.45 -7.86 -0.36
C LEU A 204 16.75 -8.49 -0.82
N TYR A 205 17.73 -8.51 0.08
CA TYR A 205 18.95 -9.30 -0.12
C TYR A 205 19.44 -9.96 1.17
N SER A 206 20.29 -10.98 0.99
CA SER A 206 21.07 -11.61 2.05
C SER A 206 22.47 -11.95 1.53
N THR A 207 23.48 -11.84 2.39
CA THR A 207 24.87 -12.19 2.08
C THR A 207 25.41 -13.36 2.92
N LYS A 208 24.58 -14.01 3.75
CA LYS A 208 25.06 -15.03 4.70
C LYS A 208 25.64 -16.28 4.01
N ASN A 209 25.02 -16.75 2.92
CA ASN A 209 25.40 -17.96 2.19
C ASN A 209 25.82 -17.67 0.73
N GLY A 210 26.52 -16.55 0.52
CA GLY A 210 26.64 -15.92 -0.79
C GLY A 210 25.53 -14.88 -0.98
N LEU A 211 25.35 -14.38 -2.19
CA LEU A 211 24.36 -13.34 -2.46
C LEU A 211 23.02 -13.94 -2.87
N ALA A 212 21.95 -13.64 -2.14
CA ALA A 212 20.58 -13.80 -2.60
C ALA A 212 19.96 -12.41 -2.73
N VAL A 213 19.32 -12.11 -3.85
CA VAL A 213 18.56 -10.87 -4.10
C VAL A 213 17.21 -11.24 -4.68
N ALA A 214 16.12 -10.80 -4.04
CA ALA A 214 14.79 -11.02 -4.59
C ALA A 214 13.75 -10.04 -4.06
N SER A 215 12.63 -9.89 -4.77
CA SER A 215 11.50 -9.09 -4.26
C SER A 215 10.80 -9.74 -3.06
N VAL A 216 10.95 -11.06 -2.85
CA VAL A 216 10.48 -11.81 -1.68
C VAL A 216 11.51 -12.89 -1.35
N LEU A 217 11.90 -13.03 -0.08
CA LEU A 217 12.84 -14.04 0.40
C LEU A 217 12.28 -14.76 1.64
N SER A 218 11.00 -15.13 1.62
CA SER A 218 10.22 -15.71 2.73
C SER A 218 10.86 -16.94 3.40
N HIS A 219 11.60 -17.76 2.64
CA HIS A 219 12.34 -18.93 3.13
C HIS A 219 13.54 -18.62 4.04
N LEU A 220 14.11 -17.41 3.97
CA LEU A 220 15.25 -17.06 4.82
C LEU A 220 14.76 -16.58 6.19
N PRO A 221 15.54 -16.83 7.26
CA PRO A 221 15.29 -16.24 8.56
C PRO A 221 15.23 -14.71 8.51
N GLU A 222 14.37 -14.12 9.34
CA GLU A 222 14.11 -12.67 9.36
C GLU A 222 15.38 -11.85 9.64
N ASP A 223 16.28 -12.35 10.49
CA ASP A 223 17.56 -11.71 10.83
C ASP A 223 18.60 -11.74 9.70
N GLU A 224 18.33 -12.46 8.61
CA GLU A 224 19.20 -12.49 7.42
C GLU A 224 18.71 -11.60 6.29
N LEU A 225 17.51 -11.03 6.42
CA LEU A 225 16.84 -10.27 5.38
C LEU A 225 17.11 -8.77 5.53
N VAL A 226 17.67 -8.18 4.48
CA VAL A 226 17.88 -6.73 4.42
C VAL A 226 17.09 -6.15 3.24
N GLU A 227 16.23 -5.17 3.51
CA GLU A 227 15.58 -4.38 2.46
C GLU A 227 16.58 -3.38 1.90
N CYS A 228 16.72 -3.31 0.57
CA CYS A 228 17.59 -2.34 -0.07
C CYS A 228 17.18 -0.91 0.31
N GLU A 229 18.15 -0.01 0.49
CA GLU A 229 17.91 1.42 0.65
C GLU A 229 17.49 2.04 -0.70
N PRO A 230 16.56 3.00 -0.72
CA PRO A 230 16.18 3.69 -1.94
C PRO A 230 17.30 4.60 -2.43
N GLY A 231 17.42 4.77 -3.75
CA GLY A 231 18.44 5.66 -4.31
C GLY A 231 19.89 5.20 -4.09
N VAL A 232 20.13 3.91 -3.83
CA VAL A 232 21.45 3.33 -3.55
C VAL A 232 21.75 2.19 -4.52
N LEU A 233 22.95 2.23 -5.12
CA LEU A 233 23.52 1.16 -5.94
C LEU A 233 24.33 0.22 -5.07
N TYR A 234 23.95 -1.06 -5.07
CA TYR A 234 24.69 -2.13 -4.43
C TYR A 234 25.52 -2.87 -5.47
N VAL A 235 26.77 -3.19 -5.12
CA VAL A 235 27.69 -3.95 -5.96
C VAL A 235 28.25 -5.10 -5.16
N TYR A 236 27.95 -6.32 -5.58
CA TYR A 236 28.50 -7.54 -4.99
C TYR A 236 29.56 -8.12 -5.93
N ASP A 237 30.78 -8.21 -5.43
CA ASP A 237 31.87 -8.93 -6.09
C ASP A 237 31.77 -10.41 -5.74
N VAL A 238 31.48 -11.24 -6.74
CA VAL A 238 31.26 -12.68 -6.56
C VAL A 238 32.54 -13.41 -6.17
N GLU A 239 33.70 -12.97 -6.65
CA GLU A 239 34.99 -13.62 -6.36
C GLU A 239 35.46 -13.29 -4.95
N ASN A 240 35.41 -12.01 -4.58
CA ASN A 240 35.85 -11.53 -3.28
C ASN A 240 34.76 -11.63 -2.20
N LYS A 241 33.54 -12.02 -2.57
CA LYS A 241 32.37 -12.13 -1.69
C LYS A 241 32.09 -10.84 -0.90
N LYS A 242 32.35 -9.69 -1.53
CA LYS A 242 32.28 -8.37 -0.88
C LYS A 242 31.13 -7.55 -1.44
N LEU A 243 30.32 -6.99 -0.56
CA LEU A 243 29.27 -6.02 -0.89
C LEU A 243 29.78 -4.60 -0.64
N SER A 244 29.60 -3.72 -1.63
CA SER A 244 29.76 -2.27 -1.49
C SER A 244 28.46 -1.55 -1.86
N LYS A 245 28.24 -0.36 -1.29
CA LYS A 245 27.07 0.47 -1.58
C LYS A 245 27.51 1.90 -1.92
N THR A 246 26.88 2.49 -2.94
CA THR A 246 27.13 3.86 -3.39
C THR A 246 25.79 4.55 -3.65
N PRO A 247 25.49 5.71 -3.04
CA PRO A 247 24.29 6.47 -3.36
C PRO A 247 24.28 6.89 -4.83
N TYR A 248 23.10 6.99 -5.43
CA TYR A 248 22.96 7.61 -6.74
C TYR A 248 23.42 9.08 -6.67
N PRO A 249 24.08 9.59 -7.72
CA PRO A 249 24.68 10.93 -7.71
C PRO A 249 23.64 12.06 -7.59
N LYS A 250 22.43 11.85 -8.13
CA LYS A 250 21.30 12.77 -7.95
C LYS A 250 20.26 12.12 -7.03
N GLN A 251 20.03 12.74 -5.88
CA GLN A 251 18.99 12.38 -4.91
C GLN A 251 17.81 13.36 -5.01
N LEU A 252 16.68 12.99 -4.43
CA LEU A 252 15.52 13.88 -4.30
C LEU A 252 15.81 14.98 -3.28
N ARG A 253 15.26 16.18 -3.54
CA ARG A 253 15.34 17.30 -2.60
C ARG A 253 14.30 17.15 -1.51
N LEU A 254 14.74 16.70 -0.34
CA LEU A 254 13.89 16.42 0.81
C LEU A 254 14.21 17.31 2.02
N ASP A 255 14.93 18.41 1.81
CA ASP A 255 15.41 19.27 2.91
C ASP A 255 14.27 19.74 3.81
N ALA A 256 14.49 19.67 5.13
CA ALA A 256 13.53 20.17 6.10
C ALA A 256 13.39 21.70 5.95
N VAL A 257 12.15 22.16 5.81
CA VAL A 257 11.83 23.59 5.69
C VAL A 257 11.69 24.21 7.08
N SER A 258 12.31 25.38 7.28
CA SER A 258 12.25 26.08 8.56
C SER A 258 10.83 26.54 8.92
N GLY A 259 10.50 26.41 10.20
CA GLY A 259 9.25 26.88 10.80
C GLY A 259 9.11 28.39 10.83
N GLU A 260 10.18 29.17 10.63
CA GLU A 260 10.11 30.64 10.50
C GLU A 260 9.20 31.06 9.33
N ALA A 261 9.04 30.20 8.31
CA ALA A 261 8.12 30.42 7.21
C ALA A 261 6.66 30.62 7.67
N TYR A 262 6.28 30.19 8.89
CA TYR A 262 4.97 30.47 9.48
C TYR A 262 4.70 31.98 9.64
N SER A 263 5.73 32.82 9.76
CA SER A 263 5.59 34.28 9.80
C SER A 263 4.87 34.87 8.58
N LYS A 264 4.92 34.18 7.43
CA LYS A 264 4.26 34.57 6.18
C LYS A 264 2.77 34.19 6.14
N GLY A 265 2.30 33.39 7.11
CA GLY A 265 0.92 32.92 7.18
C GLY A 265 0.51 32.10 5.96
N TYR A 266 -0.78 32.16 5.59
CA TYR A 266 -1.42 31.29 4.59
C TYR A 266 -1.73 31.98 3.26
N ALA A 267 -1.05 33.10 2.96
CA ALA A 267 -1.36 33.94 1.80
C ALA A 267 -1.24 33.22 0.45
N GLU A 268 -0.41 32.18 0.37
CA GLU A 268 -0.11 31.45 -0.87
C GLU A 268 -0.99 30.20 -1.05
N THR A 269 -1.95 29.94 -0.14
CA THR A 269 -2.74 28.69 -0.13
C THR A 269 -3.35 28.35 -1.49
N ALA A 270 -4.00 29.31 -2.16
CA ALA A 270 -4.63 29.06 -3.45
C ALA A 270 -3.62 28.65 -4.54
N ALA A 271 -2.51 29.39 -4.67
CA ALA A 271 -1.46 29.07 -5.63
C ALA A 271 -0.78 27.72 -5.35
N LEU A 272 -0.60 27.38 -4.08
CA LEU A 272 -0.07 26.08 -3.66
C LEU A 272 -1.05 24.93 -3.95
N VAL A 273 -2.37 25.17 -3.81
CA VAL A 273 -3.40 24.21 -4.21
C VAL A 273 -3.37 23.97 -5.71
N ASP A 274 -3.29 25.01 -6.53
CA ASP A 274 -3.21 24.89 -8.00
C ASP A 274 -1.95 24.14 -8.45
N SER A 275 -0.82 24.43 -7.80
CA SER A 275 0.45 23.74 -8.03
C SER A 275 0.34 22.26 -7.65
N LEU A 276 -0.24 21.96 -6.49
CA LEU A 276 -0.44 20.59 -6.03
C LEU A 276 -1.39 19.80 -6.93
N HIS A 277 -2.49 20.43 -7.36
CA HIS A 277 -3.42 19.86 -8.34
C HIS A 277 -2.66 19.48 -9.61
N SER A 278 -1.87 20.40 -10.16
CA SER A 278 -1.09 20.18 -11.38
C SER A 278 -0.09 19.02 -11.23
N HIS A 279 0.67 18.99 -10.13
CA HIS A 279 1.64 17.92 -9.88
C HIS A 279 0.96 16.55 -9.72
N LEU A 280 -0.08 16.44 -8.89
CA LEU A 280 -0.80 15.18 -8.69
C LEU A 280 -1.56 14.72 -9.94
N LYS A 281 -2.18 15.66 -10.67
CA LYS A 281 -2.89 15.36 -11.92
C LYS A 281 -1.94 14.81 -12.98
N ASN A 282 -0.75 15.42 -13.12
CA ASN A 282 0.30 14.93 -14.00
C ASN A 282 0.82 13.55 -13.52
N ALA A 283 1.09 13.40 -12.22
CA ALA A 283 1.53 12.12 -11.65
C ALA A 283 0.54 10.98 -11.90
N CYS A 284 -0.78 11.26 -11.82
CA CYS A 284 -1.83 10.33 -12.21
C CYS A 284 -1.82 10.09 -13.73
N SER A 285 -1.74 11.14 -14.54
CA SER A 285 -1.79 11.06 -16.00
C SER A 285 -0.68 10.20 -16.58
N VAL A 286 0.58 10.41 -16.18
CA VAL A 286 1.70 9.61 -16.67
C VAL A 286 1.54 8.14 -16.29
N ARG A 287 1.02 7.85 -15.10
CA ARG A 287 0.73 6.47 -14.64
C ARG A 287 -0.41 5.84 -15.43
N GLN A 288 -1.46 6.59 -15.74
CA GLN A 288 -2.58 6.11 -16.56
C GLN A 288 -2.14 5.80 -18.00
N LYS A 289 -1.33 6.66 -18.61
CA LYS A 289 -0.84 6.50 -19.99
C LYS A 289 -0.05 5.21 -20.20
N THR A 290 0.61 4.71 -19.15
CA THR A 290 1.37 3.44 -19.21
C THR A 290 0.50 2.19 -19.12
N VAL A 291 -0.79 2.32 -18.80
CA VAL A 291 -1.70 1.18 -18.69
C VAL A 291 -2.24 0.84 -20.07
N HIS A 292 -1.60 -0.10 -20.76
CA HIS A 292 -2.09 -0.56 -22.06
C HIS A 292 -3.14 -1.65 -21.82
N PRO A 293 -4.37 -1.52 -22.37
CA PRO A 293 -5.39 -2.53 -22.19
C PRO A 293 -4.95 -3.86 -22.83
N LEU A 294 -4.69 -4.87 -22.01
CA LEU A 294 -4.40 -6.24 -22.48
C LEU A 294 -5.62 -6.85 -23.20
N HIS A 295 -6.82 -6.39 -22.85
CA HIS A 295 -8.10 -6.79 -23.44
C HIS A 295 -9.00 -5.55 -23.54
N ALA A 296 -9.57 -5.27 -24.71
CA ALA A 296 -10.33 -4.05 -25.00
C ALA A 296 -11.61 -3.85 -24.15
N THR A 297 -12.10 -4.89 -23.47
CA THR A 297 -13.38 -4.90 -22.75
C THR A 297 -13.25 -4.89 -21.22
N LYS A 298 -12.04 -4.79 -20.66
CA LYS A 298 -11.80 -4.91 -19.21
C LYS A 298 -11.54 -3.55 -18.57
N THR A 299 -12.00 -3.37 -17.33
CA THR A 299 -11.62 -2.22 -16.49
C THR A 299 -10.10 -2.10 -16.42
N GLN A 300 -9.59 -0.93 -16.81
CA GLN A 300 -8.15 -0.71 -16.99
C GLN A 300 -7.44 -0.48 -15.65
N VAL A 301 -8.06 0.29 -14.75
CA VAL A 301 -7.47 0.69 -13.47
C VAL A 301 -8.47 0.59 -12.32
N ALA A 302 -7.94 0.39 -11.12
CA ALA A 302 -8.70 0.50 -9.88
C ALA A 302 -7.98 1.39 -8.87
N VAL A 303 -8.71 1.89 -7.88
CA VAL A 303 -8.17 2.67 -6.76
C VAL A 303 -8.40 1.88 -5.48
N LEU A 304 -7.37 1.73 -4.65
CA LEU A 304 -7.53 1.26 -3.28
C LEU A 304 -8.24 2.35 -2.47
N PHE A 305 -9.47 2.07 -2.05
CA PHE A 305 -10.43 3.10 -1.71
C PHE A 305 -11.08 2.87 -0.35
N SER A 306 -10.57 3.51 0.70
CA SER A 306 -11.21 3.54 2.03
C SER A 306 -12.29 4.62 2.15
N GLY A 307 -12.46 5.46 1.12
CA GLY A 307 -13.25 6.69 1.17
C GLY A 307 -12.56 7.85 1.89
N GLY A 308 -11.34 7.67 2.39
CA GLY A 308 -10.57 8.76 3.00
C GLY A 308 -10.15 9.85 2.00
N LEU A 309 -9.65 10.96 2.54
CA LEU A 309 -9.20 12.13 1.79
C LEU A 309 -8.28 11.77 0.61
N ASP A 310 -7.25 10.97 0.86
CA ASP A 310 -6.16 10.75 -0.10
C ASP A 310 -6.63 9.95 -1.33
N CYS A 311 -7.31 8.81 -1.11
CA CYS A 311 -7.79 7.98 -2.22
C CYS A 311 -8.93 8.65 -2.99
N THR A 312 -9.71 9.52 -2.35
CA THR A 312 -10.80 10.27 -3.00
C THR A 312 -10.25 11.39 -3.91
N ILE A 313 -9.22 12.12 -3.47
CA ILE A 313 -8.49 13.06 -4.34
C ILE A 313 -7.94 12.33 -5.57
N LEU A 314 -7.25 11.19 -5.38
CA LEU A 314 -6.71 10.43 -6.51
C LEU A 314 -7.79 9.93 -7.46
N ALA A 315 -8.88 9.36 -6.94
CA ALA A 315 -10.00 8.89 -7.77
C ALA A 315 -10.58 10.02 -8.62
N SER A 316 -10.72 11.24 -8.06
CA SER A 316 -11.15 12.42 -8.80
C SER A 316 -10.15 12.85 -9.88
N LEU A 317 -8.85 12.90 -9.58
CA LEU A 317 -7.84 13.33 -10.55
C LEU A 317 -7.69 12.33 -11.71
N ILE A 318 -7.76 11.03 -11.40
CA ILE A 318 -7.78 9.95 -12.38
C ILE A 318 -9.02 10.10 -13.30
N ALA A 319 -10.18 10.38 -12.71
CA ALA A 319 -11.42 10.62 -13.46
C ALA A 319 -11.35 11.86 -14.34
N GLU A 320 -10.83 13.00 -13.87
CA GLU A 320 -10.64 14.20 -14.71
C GLU A 320 -9.72 13.92 -15.91
N ASN A 321 -8.69 13.11 -15.73
CA ASN A 321 -7.80 12.71 -16.83
C ASN A 321 -8.53 11.84 -17.85
N TYR A 322 -9.35 10.87 -17.42
CA TYR A 322 -10.14 10.04 -18.34
C TYR A 322 -11.28 10.81 -19.01
N GLU A 323 -11.90 11.75 -18.29
CA GLU A 323 -12.94 12.62 -18.83
C GLU A 323 -12.42 13.37 -20.07
N SER A 324 -11.18 13.86 -20.00
CA SER A 324 -10.52 14.55 -21.13
C SER A 324 -10.28 13.69 -22.37
N LEU A 325 -10.35 12.36 -22.27
CA LEU A 325 -10.18 11.44 -23.40
C LEU A 325 -11.50 11.18 -24.16
N GLY A 326 -12.65 11.49 -23.56
CA GLY A 326 -13.97 11.37 -24.19
C GLY A 326 -14.53 9.95 -24.35
N GLU A 327 -13.75 8.89 -24.13
CA GLU A 327 -14.21 7.50 -24.20
C GLU A 327 -14.89 7.05 -22.89
N PRO A 328 -15.97 6.24 -22.93
CA PRO A 328 -16.57 5.72 -21.71
C PRO A 328 -15.59 4.90 -20.87
N VAL A 329 -15.37 5.31 -19.62
CA VAL A 329 -14.47 4.63 -18.67
C VAL A 329 -15.22 4.32 -17.38
N LYS A 330 -15.02 3.11 -16.87
CA LYS A 330 -15.49 2.69 -15.54
C LYS A 330 -14.28 2.43 -14.65
N ILE A 331 -14.21 3.12 -13.51
CA ILE A 331 -13.14 2.99 -12.51
C ILE A 331 -13.64 2.12 -11.35
N ASP A 332 -12.89 1.09 -11.00
CA ASP A 332 -13.19 0.27 -9.82
C ASP A 332 -12.60 0.93 -8.56
N LEU A 333 -13.41 1.12 -7.52
CA LEU A 333 -13.01 1.60 -6.20
C LEU A 333 -13.04 0.40 -5.25
N LEU A 334 -11.88 -0.12 -4.84
CA LEU A 334 -11.77 -1.34 -4.04
C LEU A 334 -11.73 -1.01 -2.56
N THR A 335 -12.74 -1.42 -1.81
CA THR A 335 -12.89 -1.17 -0.37
C THR A 335 -12.95 -2.50 0.39
N VAL A 336 -12.13 -2.66 1.42
CA VAL A 336 -12.02 -3.90 2.20
C VAL A 336 -12.57 -3.75 3.61
N GLY A 337 -13.30 -4.74 4.08
CA GLY A 337 -13.83 -4.83 5.45
C GLY A 337 -13.67 -6.23 6.01
N PHE A 338 -13.38 -6.34 7.30
CA PHE A 338 -13.18 -7.62 7.98
C PHE A 338 -14.32 -7.89 8.96
N GLU A 339 -14.83 -9.13 8.95
CA GLU A 339 -15.61 -9.62 10.08
C GLU A 339 -14.71 -9.71 11.30
N ASN A 340 -15.14 -9.11 12.41
CA ASN A 340 -14.38 -9.13 13.65
C ASN A 340 -15.14 -9.91 14.72
N PRO A 341 -14.78 -11.20 14.95
CA PRO A 341 -15.45 -12.03 15.96
C PRO A 341 -15.40 -11.44 17.36
N ARG A 342 -14.37 -10.64 17.67
CA ARG A 342 -14.18 -10.02 18.99
C ARG A 342 -15.16 -8.88 19.24
N THR A 343 -15.44 -8.04 18.24
CA THR A 343 -16.41 -6.94 18.41
C THR A 343 -17.82 -7.35 17.98
N GLY A 344 -17.97 -8.47 17.27
CA GLY A 344 -19.24 -8.91 16.68
C GLY A 344 -19.67 -8.07 15.46
N LEU A 345 -18.80 -7.16 15.00
CA LEU A 345 -19.08 -6.30 13.85
C LEU A 345 -18.83 -7.07 12.56
N SER A 346 -19.75 -6.95 11.63
CA SER A 346 -19.58 -7.45 10.27
C SER A 346 -18.69 -6.52 9.43
N ALA A 347 -18.20 -7.02 8.30
CA ALA A 347 -17.40 -6.25 7.36
C ALA A 347 -18.14 -5.01 6.82
N SER A 348 -19.45 -5.11 6.62
CA SER A 348 -20.31 -4.03 6.14
C SER A 348 -20.50 -2.91 7.17
N GLU A 349 -20.30 -3.20 8.45
CA GLU A 349 -20.38 -2.21 9.54
C GLU A 349 -19.05 -1.52 9.82
N SER A 350 -17.99 -1.88 9.09
CA SER A 350 -16.68 -1.26 9.26
C SER A 350 -16.74 0.25 8.93
N PRO A 351 -16.01 1.09 9.66
CA PRO A 351 -15.99 2.52 9.37
C PRO A 351 -15.56 2.87 7.95
N ASP A 352 -14.57 2.16 7.40
CA ASP A 352 -14.11 2.41 6.03
C ASP A 352 -15.18 2.00 5.01
N ARG A 353 -16.04 1.02 5.30
CA ARG A 353 -17.18 0.69 4.44
C ARG A 353 -18.13 1.88 4.32
N LYS A 354 -18.57 2.43 5.46
CA LYS A 354 -19.49 3.59 5.49
C LYS A 354 -18.89 4.81 4.81
N LEU A 355 -17.63 5.09 5.11
CA LEU A 355 -16.90 6.21 4.53
C LEU A 355 -16.70 6.03 3.02
N SER A 356 -16.35 4.82 2.56
CA SER A 356 -16.20 4.53 1.13
C SER A 356 -17.51 4.70 0.36
N GLU A 357 -18.67 4.41 0.94
CA GLU A 357 -19.95 4.66 0.28
C GLU A 357 -20.26 6.15 0.15
N GLN A 358 -19.97 6.95 1.18
CA GLN A 358 -20.16 8.39 1.15
C GLN A 358 -19.28 9.07 0.10
N SER A 359 -17.99 8.76 0.08
CA SER A 359 -17.06 9.34 -0.89
C SER A 359 -17.30 8.81 -2.31
N TRP A 360 -17.75 7.56 -2.47
CA TRP A 360 -18.20 7.03 -3.76
C TRP A 360 -19.44 7.76 -4.27
N PHE A 361 -20.42 8.03 -3.42
CA PHE A 361 -21.59 8.83 -3.77
C PHE A 361 -21.17 10.24 -4.23
N GLU A 362 -20.29 10.90 -3.47
CA GLU A 362 -19.81 12.24 -3.80
C GLU A 362 -19.12 12.28 -5.17
N LEU A 363 -18.19 11.34 -5.41
CA LEU A 363 -17.51 11.20 -6.69
C LEU A 363 -18.48 10.93 -7.84
N SER A 364 -19.39 9.97 -7.65
CA SER A 364 -20.34 9.59 -8.69
C SER A 364 -21.27 10.76 -9.05
N ARG A 365 -21.68 11.55 -8.05
CA ARG A 365 -22.46 12.77 -8.27
C ARG A 365 -21.67 13.87 -8.96
N LYS A 366 -20.38 14.06 -8.64
CA LYS A 366 -19.49 15.02 -9.33
C LYS A 366 -19.39 14.70 -10.83
N PHE A 367 -19.24 13.42 -11.17
CA PHE A 367 -19.00 12.95 -12.54
C PHE A 367 -20.26 12.47 -13.28
N LYS A 368 -21.46 12.73 -12.76
CA LYS A 368 -22.73 12.23 -13.31
C LYS A 368 -23.02 12.56 -14.77
N ASN A 369 -22.46 13.65 -15.29
CA ASN A 369 -22.64 14.11 -16.68
C ASN A 369 -21.39 13.88 -17.54
N SER A 370 -20.46 13.02 -17.08
CA SER A 370 -19.20 12.71 -17.77
C SER A 370 -19.26 11.32 -18.43
N ASN A 371 -18.24 11.02 -19.24
CA ASN A 371 -17.95 9.68 -19.75
C ASN A 371 -17.31 8.75 -18.69
N VAL A 372 -17.12 9.21 -17.45
CA VAL A 372 -16.50 8.44 -16.36
C VAL A 372 -17.56 8.00 -15.35
N SER A 373 -17.54 6.72 -14.99
CA SER A 373 -18.39 6.14 -13.94
C SER A 373 -17.56 5.40 -12.90
N PHE A 374 -18.06 5.30 -11.67
CA PHE A 374 -17.40 4.58 -10.58
C PHE A 374 -18.19 3.36 -10.16
N ARG A 375 -17.50 2.26 -9.92
CA ARG A 375 -18.05 1.05 -9.31
C ARG A 375 -17.36 0.79 -7.98
N LEU A 376 -18.13 0.78 -6.89
CA LEU A 376 -17.59 0.47 -5.56
C LEU A 376 -17.59 -1.04 -5.34
N VAL A 377 -16.41 -1.64 -5.26
CA VAL A 377 -16.23 -3.09 -5.07
C VAL A 377 -15.95 -3.37 -3.59
N GLN A 378 -16.90 -4.03 -2.94
CA GLN A 378 -16.89 -4.35 -1.51
C GLN A 378 -16.29 -5.73 -1.27
N VAL A 379 -15.02 -5.73 -0.87
CA VAL A 379 -14.28 -6.93 -0.44
C VAL A 379 -14.59 -7.19 1.02
N ASP A 380 -15.51 -8.10 1.30
CA ASP A 380 -15.82 -8.57 2.65
C ASP A 380 -14.99 -9.80 2.97
N VAL A 381 -14.22 -9.75 4.06
CA VAL A 381 -13.34 -10.82 4.50
C VAL A 381 -13.93 -11.49 5.73
N SER A 382 -14.23 -12.79 5.61
CA SER A 382 -14.69 -13.58 6.75
C SER A 382 -13.53 -13.89 7.71
N TYR A 383 -13.85 -14.23 8.96
CA TYR A 383 -12.81 -14.68 9.90
C TYR A 383 -12.09 -15.95 9.43
N ALA A 384 -12.82 -16.84 8.75
CA ALA A 384 -12.26 -18.06 8.18
C ALA A 384 -11.24 -17.75 7.06
N ASP A 385 -11.57 -16.82 6.16
CA ASP A 385 -10.64 -16.36 5.12
C ASP A 385 -9.43 -15.68 5.74
N TRP A 386 -9.63 -14.83 6.75
CA TRP A 386 -8.51 -14.19 7.43
C TRP A 386 -7.56 -15.21 8.06
N LEU A 387 -8.09 -16.21 8.80
CA LEU A 387 -7.28 -17.25 9.43
C LEU A 387 -6.50 -18.06 8.39
N SER A 388 -7.16 -18.49 7.32
CA SER A 388 -6.53 -19.34 6.31
C SER A 388 -5.40 -18.63 5.57
N HIS A 389 -5.50 -17.31 5.38
CA HIS A 389 -4.48 -16.53 4.68
C HIS A 389 -3.42 -15.88 5.61
N LYS A 390 -3.62 -15.89 6.94
CA LYS A 390 -2.75 -15.22 7.92
C LYS A 390 -1.27 -15.55 7.73
N ASN A 391 -0.93 -16.84 7.70
CA ASN A 391 0.47 -17.28 7.65
C ASN A 391 1.13 -17.01 6.31
N ARG A 392 0.37 -17.08 5.22
CA ARG A 392 0.85 -16.64 3.90
C ARG A 392 1.21 -15.15 3.93
N VAL A 393 0.35 -14.30 4.50
CA VAL A 393 0.64 -12.86 4.61
C VAL A 393 1.86 -12.60 5.48
N LEU A 394 1.99 -13.26 6.64
CA LEU A 394 3.16 -13.14 7.50
C LEU A 394 4.48 -13.45 6.75
N ASN A 395 4.48 -14.45 5.88
CA ASN A 395 5.64 -14.78 5.06
C ASN A 395 5.94 -13.74 3.96
N LEU A 396 4.89 -13.14 3.38
CA LEU A 396 5.03 -12.11 2.34
C LEU A 396 5.53 -10.77 2.88
N ILE A 397 5.16 -10.40 4.11
CA ILE A 397 5.45 -9.06 4.64
C ILE A 397 6.87 -8.91 5.22
N ARG A 398 7.57 -10.03 5.49
CA ARG A 398 8.95 -10.04 6.00
C ARG A 398 9.87 -9.12 5.19
N PRO A 399 10.82 -8.41 5.83
CA PRO A 399 11.31 -8.64 7.19
C PRO A 399 10.43 -8.04 8.30
N THR A 400 9.44 -7.21 7.97
CA THR A 400 8.53 -6.72 9.01
C THR A 400 7.58 -7.83 9.46
N ALA A 401 7.33 -7.92 10.76
CA ALA A 401 6.60 -9.05 11.35
C ALA A 401 5.84 -8.68 12.63
N THR A 402 5.51 -7.39 12.84
CA THR A 402 4.70 -6.98 13.99
C THR A 402 3.21 -7.23 13.74
N GLU A 403 2.40 -7.26 14.80
CA GLU A 403 0.94 -7.32 14.67
C GLU A 403 0.37 -6.14 13.87
N MET A 404 0.99 -4.96 13.95
CA MET A 404 0.62 -3.82 13.13
C MET A 404 0.92 -4.07 11.65
N ASP A 405 2.08 -4.64 11.33
CA ASP A 405 2.46 -4.99 9.96
C ASP A 405 1.49 -6.00 9.37
N LEU A 406 1.18 -7.07 10.11
CA LEU A 406 0.18 -8.06 9.69
C LEU A 406 -1.18 -7.39 9.42
N SER A 407 -1.65 -6.56 10.36
CA SER A 407 -2.97 -5.94 10.25
C SER A 407 -3.08 -5.00 9.03
N ILE A 408 -2.01 -4.31 8.66
CA ILE A 408 -1.98 -3.43 7.48
C ILE A 408 -1.79 -4.26 6.20
N GLY A 409 -0.78 -5.13 6.18
CA GLY A 409 -0.44 -5.95 5.01
C GLY A 409 -1.58 -6.88 4.59
N ILE A 410 -2.32 -7.47 5.54
CA ILE A 410 -3.46 -8.35 5.24
C ILE A 410 -4.63 -7.58 4.62
N ALA A 411 -4.84 -6.31 5.00
CA ALA A 411 -5.88 -5.48 4.40
C ALA A 411 -5.57 -5.21 2.92
N PHE A 412 -4.32 -4.85 2.62
CA PHE A 412 -3.84 -4.67 1.25
C PHE A 412 -3.87 -5.98 0.43
N TYR A 413 -3.48 -7.09 1.05
CA TYR A 413 -3.56 -8.43 0.46
C TYR A 413 -4.99 -8.78 0.03
N PHE A 414 -5.98 -8.59 0.90
CA PHE A 414 -7.38 -8.89 0.56
C PHE A 414 -7.98 -7.88 -0.42
N ALA A 415 -7.66 -6.59 -0.27
CA ALA A 415 -8.15 -5.56 -1.20
C ALA A 415 -7.73 -5.80 -2.67
N SER A 416 -6.62 -6.53 -2.88
CA SER A 416 -6.10 -6.88 -4.21
C SER A 416 -6.41 -8.31 -4.66
N LYS A 417 -6.91 -9.16 -3.77
CA LYS A 417 -7.22 -10.56 -4.03
C LYS A 417 -8.32 -10.66 -5.11
N PRO A 418 -8.18 -11.54 -6.12
CA PRO A 418 -9.30 -11.85 -7.00
C PRO A 418 -10.39 -12.64 -6.25
N GLY A 419 -11.65 -12.33 -6.54
CA GLY A 419 -12.79 -12.98 -5.91
C GLY A 419 -14.11 -12.46 -6.43
N ASP A 420 -15.18 -13.19 -6.09
CA ASP A 420 -16.55 -12.83 -6.44
C ASP A 420 -17.16 -11.95 -5.33
N PHE A 421 -16.90 -10.65 -5.44
CA PHE A 421 -17.27 -9.65 -4.44
C PHE A 421 -18.55 -8.92 -4.81
N THR A 422 -19.04 -8.07 -3.91
CA THR A 422 -20.22 -7.25 -4.18
C THR A 422 -19.77 -5.94 -4.84
N ALA A 423 -20.18 -5.70 -6.07
CA ALA A 423 -20.02 -4.43 -6.75
C ALA A 423 -21.29 -3.60 -6.65
N LEU A 424 -21.12 -2.30 -6.37
CA LEU A 424 -22.20 -1.33 -6.34
C LEU A 424 -22.06 -0.32 -7.48
N THR A 425 -23.18 -0.03 -8.13
CA THR A 425 -23.31 1.00 -9.16
C THR A 425 -24.52 1.88 -8.87
N MET A 426 -24.48 3.10 -9.40
CA MET A 426 -25.53 4.10 -9.22
C MET A 426 -25.75 4.83 -10.55
N GLU A 427 -27.02 5.00 -10.92
CA GLU A 427 -27.43 5.69 -12.16
C GLU A 427 -28.23 6.98 -11.87
N ASP A 428 -28.87 7.06 -10.70
CA ASP A 428 -29.62 8.22 -10.22
C ASP A 428 -28.91 8.88 -9.02
N PHE A 429 -28.79 10.20 -9.04
CA PHE A 429 -27.95 10.97 -8.10
C PHE A 429 -28.76 11.99 -7.28
N PRO A 430 -29.45 11.56 -6.20
CA PRO A 430 -30.26 12.45 -5.35
C PRO A 430 -29.38 13.34 -4.45
N GLU A 431 -30.00 14.11 -3.55
CA GLU A 431 -29.28 14.76 -2.45
C GLU A 431 -28.81 13.73 -1.41
N TRP A 432 -27.69 14.01 -0.72
CA TRP A 432 -27.11 13.06 0.26
C TRP A 432 -28.11 12.64 1.34
N SER A 433 -28.88 13.59 1.87
CA SER A 433 -29.88 13.34 2.93
C SER A 433 -31.04 12.45 2.49
N GLU A 434 -31.30 12.38 1.18
CA GLU A 434 -32.27 11.46 0.59
C GLU A 434 -31.63 10.10 0.30
N PHE A 435 -30.42 10.11 -0.28
CA PHE A 435 -29.63 8.91 -0.53
C PHE A 435 -29.45 8.08 0.76
N GLU A 436 -29.09 8.75 1.86
CA GLU A 436 -28.85 8.10 3.15
C GLU A 436 -30.12 7.39 3.69
N LYS A 437 -31.30 7.92 3.40
CA LYS A 437 -32.58 7.34 3.85
C LYS A 437 -33.09 6.22 2.95
N ASN A 438 -32.89 6.37 1.63
CA ASN A 438 -33.50 5.52 0.60
C ASN A 438 -32.44 4.83 -0.28
N ARG A 439 -31.27 4.53 0.27
CA ARG A 439 -30.10 3.98 -0.46
C ARG A 439 -30.44 2.84 -1.41
N GLU A 440 -31.28 1.90 -0.99
CA GLU A 440 -31.66 0.71 -1.77
C GLU A 440 -32.42 1.05 -3.06
N SER A 441 -33.02 2.24 -3.15
CA SER A 441 -33.71 2.72 -4.36
C SER A 441 -32.74 3.25 -5.43
N TYR A 442 -31.50 3.59 -5.05
CA TYR A 442 -30.51 4.25 -5.91
C TYR A 442 -29.32 3.37 -6.27
N VAL A 443 -29.09 2.30 -5.50
CA VAL A 443 -27.92 1.45 -5.63
C VAL A 443 -28.30 0.11 -6.23
N SER A 444 -27.68 -0.22 -7.36
CA SER A 444 -27.68 -1.58 -7.89
C SER A 444 -26.48 -2.35 -7.35
N SER A 445 -26.66 -3.65 -7.10
CA SER A 445 -25.60 -4.52 -6.61
C SER A 445 -25.50 -5.80 -7.41
N GLU A 446 -24.28 -6.22 -7.73
CA GLU A 446 -24.01 -7.47 -8.45
C GLU A 446 -22.77 -8.19 -7.90
N LYS A 447 -22.63 -9.46 -8.28
CA LYS A 447 -21.44 -10.26 -8.04
C LYS A 447 -20.39 -9.97 -9.11
N TYR A 448 -19.18 -9.60 -8.69
CA TYR A 448 -18.17 -9.04 -9.57
C TYR A 448 -16.73 -9.32 -9.11
N THR A 449 -15.87 -9.63 -10.08
CA THR A 449 -14.42 -9.73 -9.91
C THR A 449 -13.72 -8.61 -10.65
N SER A 450 -12.96 -7.77 -9.93
CA SER A 450 -12.18 -6.71 -10.55
C SER A 450 -11.02 -7.26 -11.38
N ASN A 451 -11.08 -6.96 -12.68
CA ASN A 451 -10.06 -7.34 -13.65
C ASN A 451 -8.86 -6.38 -13.70
N ALA A 452 -8.95 -5.22 -13.04
CA ALA A 452 -7.91 -4.19 -13.07
C ALA A 452 -6.58 -4.76 -12.56
N LYS A 453 -5.55 -4.79 -13.39
CA LYS A 453 -4.20 -5.25 -12.98
C LYS A 453 -3.42 -4.13 -12.29
N VAL A 454 -3.82 -2.88 -12.49
CA VAL A 454 -3.15 -1.70 -11.94
C VAL A 454 -4.03 -1.06 -10.86
N LEU A 455 -3.46 -0.89 -9.67
CA LEU A 455 -4.11 -0.33 -8.49
C LEU A 455 -3.42 0.98 -8.09
N PHE A 456 -4.17 2.07 -8.07
CA PHE A 456 -3.70 3.36 -7.56
C PHE A 456 -3.86 3.40 -6.03
N SER A 457 -2.84 3.91 -5.35
CA SER A 457 -2.81 3.98 -3.89
C SER A 457 -2.54 5.40 -3.39
N GLY A 458 -3.22 5.78 -2.31
CA GLY A 458 -3.01 7.03 -1.58
C GLY A 458 -1.79 7.03 -0.63
N LEU A 459 -1.00 5.95 -0.60
CA LEU A 459 0.21 5.85 0.23
C LEU A 459 1.20 6.97 -0.09
N GLY A 460 1.85 7.50 0.94
CA GLY A 460 2.74 8.68 0.86
C GLY A 460 2.08 9.99 1.31
N ALA A 461 0.75 10.11 1.18
CA ALA A 461 0.06 11.35 1.56
C ALA A 461 0.16 11.65 3.07
N ASP A 462 0.14 10.63 3.93
CA ASP A 462 0.26 10.80 5.37
C ASP A 462 1.65 11.32 5.77
N GLU A 463 2.70 10.76 5.17
CA GLU A 463 4.11 11.12 5.38
C GLU A 463 4.42 12.52 4.85
N LEU A 464 3.88 12.87 3.68
CA LEU A 464 4.16 14.16 3.03
C LEU A 464 3.38 15.33 3.63
N TYR A 465 2.16 15.10 4.11
CA TYR A 465 1.20 16.17 4.49
C TYR A 465 0.75 16.13 5.96
N GLY A 466 1.42 15.38 6.83
CA GLY A 466 1.11 15.47 8.25
C GLY A 466 -0.15 14.71 8.65
N GLY A 467 -0.28 13.45 8.23
CA GLY A 467 -1.50 12.66 8.45
C GLY A 467 -1.60 11.91 9.78
N TYR A 468 -0.50 11.63 10.46
CA TYR A 468 -0.48 10.91 11.74
C TYR A 468 -0.83 11.80 12.93
N SER A 469 -1.47 11.23 13.96
CA SER A 469 -1.83 11.97 15.18
C SER A 469 -0.61 12.50 15.94
N ARG A 470 0.56 11.88 15.79
CA ARG A 470 1.80 12.41 16.36
C ARG A 470 2.24 13.73 15.74
N HIS A 471 1.84 14.02 14.50
CA HIS A 471 2.19 15.27 13.83
C HIS A 471 1.46 16.47 14.43
N GLU A 472 0.21 16.28 14.87
CA GLU A 472 -0.50 17.33 15.64
C GLU A 472 -0.04 17.36 17.10
N ALA A 473 0.36 16.23 17.68
CA ALA A 473 0.82 16.15 19.06
C ALA A 473 2.10 16.96 19.34
N VAL A 474 2.90 17.27 18.30
CA VAL A 474 4.04 18.22 18.38
C VAL A 474 3.60 19.54 19.03
N PHE A 475 2.37 19.99 18.76
CA PHE A 475 1.87 21.25 19.27
C PHE A 475 1.19 21.14 20.64
N ASP A 476 1.10 19.98 21.27
CA ASP A 476 0.28 19.78 22.49
C ASP A 476 0.76 20.60 23.69
N SER A 477 2.07 20.84 23.80
CA SER A 477 2.67 21.68 24.85
C SER A 477 2.46 23.18 24.64
N LEU A 478 2.12 23.61 23.41
CA LEU A 478 1.98 25.01 23.03
C LEU A 478 0.88 25.71 23.84
N GLN A 479 1.23 26.85 24.43
CA GLN A 479 0.31 27.74 25.15
C GLN A 479 -0.22 28.83 24.22
N GLU A 480 -1.41 29.37 24.52
CA GLU A 480 -2.10 30.35 23.66
C GLU A 480 -1.31 31.67 23.49
N ASN A 481 -0.55 32.06 24.51
CA ASN A 481 0.28 33.26 24.53
C ASN A 481 1.77 32.98 24.25
N ALA A 482 2.08 31.83 23.64
CA ALA A 482 3.45 31.49 23.29
C ALA A 482 4.05 32.50 22.30
N ALA A 483 5.35 32.77 22.44
CA ALA A 483 6.07 33.64 21.52
C ALA A 483 6.16 32.98 20.12
N PRO A 484 6.21 33.77 19.02
CA PRO A 484 6.31 33.24 17.66
C PRO A 484 7.48 32.26 17.47
N GLU A 485 8.61 32.49 18.12
CA GLU A 485 9.81 31.66 18.04
C GLU A 485 9.55 30.24 18.58
N THR A 486 8.70 30.11 19.59
CA THR A 486 8.26 28.79 20.08
C THR A 486 7.44 28.07 19.01
N ILE A 487 6.57 28.78 18.30
CA ILE A 487 5.76 28.20 17.23
C ILE A 487 6.66 27.77 16.06
N TYR A 488 7.66 28.58 15.71
CA TYR A 488 8.63 28.25 14.66
C TYR A 488 9.40 26.98 14.99
N SER A 489 9.93 26.86 16.21
CA SER A 489 10.65 25.66 16.66
C SER A 489 9.79 24.39 16.64
N LEU A 490 8.50 24.47 16.97
CA LEU A 490 7.59 23.33 16.86
C LEU A 490 7.31 22.95 15.40
N TYR A 491 7.28 23.94 14.50
CA TYR A 491 7.19 23.67 13.07
C TYR A 491 8.49 23.07 12.49
N ASP A 492 9.67 23.44 13.01
CA ASP A 492 10.93 22.75 12.69
C ASP A 492 10.85 21.26 13.11
N GLU A 493 10.39 20.97 14.33
CA GLU A 493 10.19 19.58 14.81
C GLU A 493 9.20 18.80 13.93
N LEU A 494 8.09 19.42 13.51
CA LEU A 494 7.16 18.81 12.56
C LEU A 494 7.87 18.52 11.21
N SER A 495 8.65 19.47 10.71
CA SER A 495 9.39 19.35 9.45
C SER A 495 10.36 18.16 9.47
N GLU A 496 11.12 18.02 10.55
CA GLU A 496 12.02 16.89 10.79
C GLU A 496 11.25 15.56 10.89
N SER A 497 10.11 15.55 11.58
CA SER A 497 9.26 14.36 11.72
C SER A 497 8.75 13.86 10.36
N LEU A 498 8.33 14.77 9.49
CA LEU A 498 7.85 14.44 8.14
C LEU A 498 9.00 14.00 7.22
N HIS A 499 10.16 14.64 7.32
CA HIS A 499 11.36 14.22 6.60
C HIS A 499 11.78 12.78 6.99
N HIS A 500 11.77 12.47 8.29
CA HIS A 500 12.06 11.12 8.77
C HIS A 500 11.08 10.10 8.18
N ASP A 501 9.79 10.41 8.18
CA ASP A 501 8.75 9.52 7.69
C ASP A 501 8.88 9.19 6.21
N ILE A 502 9.07 10.20 5.36
CA ILE A 502 9.21 9.97 3.91
C ILE A 502 10.50 9.21 3.58
N THR A 503 11.57 9.43 4.35
CA THR A 503 12.86 8.74 4.13
C THR A 503 12.81 7.27 4.61
N ALA A 504 11.97 6.96 5.61
CA ALA A 504 11.78 5.61 6.14
C ALA A 504 10.61 4.85 5.49
N ILE A 505 9.83 5.47 4.61
CA ILE A 505 8.59 4.88 4.07
C ILE A 505 8.82 3.54 3.36
N TYR A 506 10.00 3.35 2.74
CA TYR A 506 10.32 2.16 1.97
C TYR A 506 10.34 0.87 2.80
N ASN A 507 10.83 0.92 4.04
CA ASN A 507 10.96 -0.24 4.91
C ASN A 507 9.81 -0.35 5.93
N ARG A 508 9.10 0.74 6.21
CA ARG A 508 7.94 0.76 7.11
C ARG A 508 6.63 0.40 6.41
N ASN A 509 6.50 0.77 5.12
CA ASN A 509 5.25 0.67 4.37
C ASN A 509 5.45 -0.04 3.04
N LEU A 510 6.21 0.57 2.12
CA LEU A 510 6.16 0.19 0.71
C LEU A 510 6.60 -1.26 0.45
N GLY A 511 7.69 -1.71 1.06
CA GLY A 511 8.17 -3.09 0.88
C GLY A 511 7.14 -4.15 1.28
N ARG A 512 6.52 -3.99 2.46
CA ARG A 512 5.44 -4.86 2.94
C ARG A 512 4.24 -4.84 2.00
N ASP A 513 3.77 -3.65 1.65
CA ASP A 513 2.51 -3.45 0.95
C ASP A 513 2.63 -3.89 -0.51
N ASP A 514 3.77 -3.62 -1.17
CA ASP A 514 4.10 -4.10 -2.51
C ASP A 514 4.14 -5.63 -2.56
N ARG A 515 4.81 -6.30 -1.62
CA ARG A 515 4.85 -7.78 -1.55
C ARG A 515 3.46 -8.40 -1.33
N ALA A 516 2.65 -7.81 -0.45
CA ALA A 516 1.30 -8.28 -0.18
C ALA A 516 0.39 -8.20 -1.42
N ILE A 517 0.39 -7.06 -2.12
CA ILE A 517 -0.50 -6.82 -3.26
C ILE A 517 -0.03 -7.53 -4.53
N SER A 518 1.27 -7.46 -4.82
CA SER A 518 1.83 -8.11 -6.00
C SER A 518 1.68 -9.62 -5.97
N SER A 519 1.49 -10.23 -4.79
CA SER A 519 1.17 -11.67 -4.63
C SER A 519 -0.14 -12.11 -5.31
N TRP A 520 -0.93 -11.19 -5.84
CA TRP A 520 -2.11 -11.46 -6.66
C TRP A 520 -1.97 -11.06 -8.13
N GLY A 521 -0.76 -10.71 -8.57
CA GLY A 521 -0.52 -10.21 -9.93
C GLY A 521 -1.17 -8.86 -10.20
N LYS A 522 -1.20 -8.02 -9.15
CA LYS A 522 -1.64 -6.64 -9.20
C LYS A 522 -0.45 -5.73 -8.98
N GLU A 523 -0.40 -4.62 -9.71
CA GLU A 523 0.66 -3.65 -9.62
C GLU A 523 0.18 -2.37 -8.96
N LEU A 524 0.92 -1.89 -7.96
CA LEU A 524 0.64 -0.61 -7.31
C LEU A 524 1.25 0.56 -8.08
N ARG A 525 0.50 1.66 -8.11
CA ARG A 525 0.89 2.98 -8.61
C ARG A 525 0.79 4.00 -7.48
N TYR A 526 1.82 4.84 -7.31
CA TYR A 526 1.91 5.78 -6.19
C TYR A 526 2.01 7.24 -6.65
N PRO A 527 0.90 7.91 -7.05
CA PRO A 527 0.96 9.31 -7.49
C PRO A 527 1.53 10.28 -6.44
N TYR A 528 1.25 10.06 -5.15
CA TYR A 528 1.83 10.88 -4.08
C TYR A 528 3.35 10.72 -3.95
N LEU A 529 3.91 9.60 -4.40
CA LEU A 529 5.34 9.29 -4.37
C LEU A 529 6.02 9.49 -5.72
N ASP A 530 5.38 10.24 -6.61
CA ASP A 530 6.01 10.80 -7.79
C ASP A 530 7.11 11.78 -7.36
N ASN A 531 8.26 11.76 -8.05
CA ASN A 531 9.40 12.59 -7.68
C ASN A 531 9.04 14.08 -7.63
N ALA A 532 8.24 14.57 -8.60
CA ALA A 532 7.87 15.98 -8.63
C ALA A 532 6.87 16.34 -7.52
N VAL A 533 5.96 15.42 -7.17
CA VAL A 533 5.04 15.60 -6.04
C VAL A 533 5.83 15.63 -4.74
N VAL A 534 6.73 14.67 -4.53
CA VAL A 534 7.55 14.58 -3.31
C VAL A 534 8.42 15.83 -3.13
N GLU A 535 9.15 16.27 -4.17
CA GLU A 535 10.00 17.47 -4.09
C GLU A 535 9.16 18.74 -3.83
N PHE A 536 8.01 18.88 -4.50
CA PHE A 536 7.07 19.95 -4.23
C PHE A 536 6.60 19.91 -2.77
N SER A 537 6.08 18.75 -2.30
CA SER A 537 5.59 18.57 -0.95
C SER A 537 6.67 18.81 0.12
N ALA A 538 7.91 18.40 -0.14
CA ALA A 538 9.04 18.62 0.76
C ALA A 538 9.38 20.11 0.88
N SER A 539 9.29 20.87 -0.21
CA SER A 539 9.55 22.32 -0.23
C SER A 539 8.47 23.18 0.47
N LEU A 540 7.31 22.61 0.80
CA LEU A 540 6.23 23.34 1.46
C LEU A 540 6.57 23.64 2.91
N ALA A 541 6.28 24.88 3.33
CA ALA A 541 6.32 25.23 4.74
C ALA A 541 5.38 24.33 5.58
N PRO A 542 5.82 23.86 6.75
CA PRO A 542 5.13 22.80 7.51
C PRO A 542 3.73 23.19 7.99
N HIS A 543 3.41 24.49 8.13
CA HIS A 543 2.08 24.97 8.50
C HIS A 543 1.01 24.73 7.42
N TYR A 544 1.40 24.58 6.14
CA TYR A 544 0.47 24.13 5.10
C TYR A 544 0.13 22.64 5.19
N LYS A 545 0.83 21.88 6.03
CA LYS A 545 0.62 20.44 6.23
C LYS A 545 -0.23 20.19 7.47
N VAL A 546 0.14 20.77 8.61
CA VAL A 546 -0.63 20.70 9.85
C VAL A 546 -0.88 22.11 10.37
N GLN A 547 -2.16 22.47 10.47
CA GLN A 547 -2.60 23.72 11.08
C GLN A 547 -3.14 23.45 12.48
N PHE A 548 -3.01 24.42 13.39
CA PHE A 548 -3.72 24.45 14.66
C PHE A 548 -4.45 25.79 14.83
N ASN A 549 -5.60 25.76 15.49
CA ASN A 549 -6.39 26.95 15.85
C ASN A 549 -6.94 26.82 17.27
N TRP A 550 -6.98 27.91 18.02
CA TRP A 550 -7.62 27.95 19.33
C TRP A 550 -9.12 28.24 19.20
N THR A 551 -9.97 27.35 19.70
CA THR A 551 -11.43 27.47 19.65
C THR A 551 -12.05 27.26 21.03
N THR A 552 -13.24 27.80 21.25
CA THR A 552 -13.98 27.62 22.51
C THR A 552 -14.83 26.36 22.42
N VAL A 553 -14.55 25.38 23.27
CA VAL A 553 -15.27 24.10 23.34
C VAL A 553 -16.10 24.04 24.61
N LYS A 554 -17.38 23.68 24.46
CA LYS A 554 -18.29 23.46 25.60
C LYS A 554 -18.01 22.11 26.23
N SER A 555 -17.79 22.07 27.53
CA SER A 555 -17.63 20.85 28.32
C SER A 555 -18.69 20.78 29.43
N LYS A 556 -18.86 19.60 30.04
CA LYS A 556 -19.73 19.42 31.21
C LYS A 556 -19.34 20.32 32.41
N LYS A 557 -18.12 20.86 32.43
CA LYS A 557 -17.59 21.75 33.48
C LYS A 557 -17.57 23.24 33.06
N GLY A 558 -18.19 23.61 31.94
CA GLY A 558 -18.17 24.96 31.37
C GLY A 558 -17.41 25.06 30.05
N GLU A 559 -17.18 26.29 29.58
CA GLU A 559 -16.43 26.57 28.35
C GLU A 559 -14.93 26.54 28.59
N LYS A 560 -14.18 25.90 27.69
CA LYS A 560 -12.71 25.86 27.72
C LYS A 560 -12.16 26.16 26.32
N ARG A 561 -11.11 26.98 26.25
CA ARG A 561 -10.31 27.14 25.02
C ARG A 561 -9.48 25.87 24.77
N ALA A 562 -9.60 25.30 23.58
CA ALA A 562 -8.88 24.10 23.17
C ALA A 562 -8.30 24.28 21.77
N LYS A 563 -7.16 23.62 21.52
CA LYS A 563 -6.57 23.52 20.18
C LYS A 563 -7.38 22.55 19.34
N VAL A 564 -7.70 22.98 18.13
CA VAL A 564 -8.28 22.16 17.07
C VAL A 564 -7.25 22.10 15.96
N TYR A 565 -6.94 20.89 15.52
CA TYR A 565 -5.94 20.63 14.51
C TYR A 565 -6.58 20.32 13.17
N SER A 566 -5.98 20.79 12.09
CA SER A 566 -6.29 20.40 10.73
C SER A 566 -5.05 19.75 10.11
N ARG A 567 -4.97 18.43 10.23
CA ARG A 567 -3.99 17.59 9.53
C ARG A 567 -4.27 17.54 8.04
N LYS A 568 -3.22 17.44 7.22
CA LYS A 568 -3.30 17.45 5.75
C LYS A 568 -4.00 18.70 5.20
N TYR A 569 -3.72 19.86 5.80
CA TYR A 569 -4.44 21.09 5.50
C TYR A 569 -4.49 21.39 4.00
N LEU A 570 -3.35 21.42 3.30
CA LEU A 570 -3.31 21.70 1.86
C LEU A 570 -4.08 20.66 1.03
N LEU A 571 -4.07 19.38 1.41
CA LEU A 571 -4.87 18.36 0.72
C LEU A 571 -6.37 18.55 0.93
N ARG A 572 -6.80 19.02 2.11
CA ARG A 572 -8.22 19.38 2.35
C ARG A 572 -8.62 20.58 1.50
N GLN A 573 -7.76 21.58 1.38
CA GLN A 573 -7.99 22.72 0.49
C GLN A 573 -8.10 22.28 -0.97
N LEU A 574 -7.22 21.36 -1.42
CA LEU A 574 -7.33 20.75 -2.75
C LEU A 574 -8.63 19.96 -2.92
N CYS A 575 -9.06 19.19 -1.91
CA CYS A 575 -10.31 18.44 -1.95
C CYS A 575 -11.53 19.36 -2.10
N HIS A 576 -11.54 20.50 -1.39
CA HIS A 576 -12.55 21.54 -1.59
C HIS A 576 -12.50 22.15 -3.00
N ALA A 577 -11.31 22.47 -3.51
CA ALA A 577 -11.14 23.00 -4.87
C ALA A 577 -11.59 22.01 -5.95
N LEU A 578 -11.48 20.71 -5.68
CA LEU A 578 -12.01 19.63 -6.52
C LEU A 578 -13.54 19.46 -6.41
N GLY A 579 -14.24 20.21 -5.56
CA GLY A 579 -15.68 20.08 -5.37
C GLY A 579 -16.09 18.84 -4.57
N LEU A 580 -15.25 18.40 -3.64
CA LEU A 580 -15.48 17.21 -2.79
C LEU A 580 -15.50 17.60 -1.30
N PRO A 581 -16.47 18.42 -0.85
CA PRO A 581 -16.52 18.93 0.52
C PRO A 581 -16.74 17.85 1.58
N MET A 582 -17.48 16.77 1.30
CA MET A 582 -17.69 15.70 2.28
C MET A 582 -16.37 15.01 2.59
N ALA A 583 -15.63 14.58 1.57
CA ALA A 583 -14.31 13.97 1.77
C ALA A 583 -13.27 14.93 2.40
N ALA A 584 -13.41 16.24 2.18
CA ALA A 584 -12.51 17.26 2.73
C ALA A 584 -12.62 17.41 4.26
N GLU A 585 -13.76 17.08 4.86
CA GLU A 585 -14.02 17.17 6.30
C GLU A 585 -13.62 15.89 7.06
N GLU A 586 -13.30 14.82 6.33
CA GLU A 586 -13.11 13.50 6.93
C GLU A 586 -11.85 13.38 7.79
N VAL A 587 -12.01 12.78 8.96
CA VAL A 587 -10.90 12.59 9.90
C VAL A 587 -10.09 11.36 9.48
N LYS A 588 -8.76 11.52 9.39
CA LYS A 588 -7.85 10.43 9.05
C LYS A 588 -8.06 9.23 9.97
N ARG A 589 -8.16 8.05 9.35
CA ARG A 589 -8.19 6.75 10.03
C ARG A 589 -7.19 5.81 9.35
N ALA A 590 -6.38 5.10 10.14
CA ALA A 590 -5.47 4.11 9.57
C ALA A 590 -6.24 2.85 9.16
N ILE A 591 -5.85 2.23 8.05
CA ILE A 591 -6.60 1.13 7.41
C ILE A 591 -6.90 -0.02 8.37
N GLN A 592 -5.98 -0.37 9.26
CA GLN A 592 -6.16 -1.47 10.21
C GLN A 592 -7.29 -1.23 11.23
N PHE A 593 -7.58 0.04 11.53
CA PHE A 593 -8.69 0.43 12.42
C PHE A 593 -9.98 0.71 11.66
N GLY A 594 -9.84 1.15 10.41
CA GLY A 594 -10.92 1.47 9.49
C GLY A 594 -11.60 0.23 8.92
N ALA A 595 -10.82 -0.67 8.32
CA ALA A 595 -11.25 -1.97 7.79
C ALA A 595 -11.51 -3.03 8.87
N LYS A 596 -11.07 -2.78 10.13
CA LYS A 596 -11.15 -3.71 11.27
C LYS A 596 -10.29 -4.98 11.16
N SER A 597 -9.18 -4.91 10.43
CA SER A 597 -8.20 -6.01 10.35
C SER A 597 -7.31 -6.16 11.59
N ALA A 598 -7.28 -5.17 12.49
CA ALA A 598 -6.49 -5.24 13.71
C ALA A 598 -7.10 -6.15 14.79
N LYS A 599 -6.24 -6.93 15.47
CA LYS A 599 -6.59 -7.75 16.64
C LYS A 599 -7.76 -8.71 16.37
N LEU A 600 -7.66 -9.44 15.27
CA LEU A 600 -8.67 -10.42 14.86
C LEU A 600 -8.52 -11.77 15.59
N GLU A 601 -7.32 -12.12 16.06
CA GLU A 601 -7.12 -13.37 16.78
C GLU A 601 -7.76 -13.36 18.17
N VAL A 602 -8.55 -14.39 18.44
CA VAL A 602 -9.23 -14.59 19.72
C VAL A 602 -8.19 -14.90 20.80
N GLY A 603 -8.23 -14.16 21.92
CA GLY A 603 -7.27 -14.31 23.04
C GLY A 603 -6.15 -13.25 23.10
N GLN A 604 -5.84 -12.55 21.99
CA GLN A 604 -4.76 -11.56 21.91
C GLN A 604 -5.15 -10.13 22.35
N SER A 605 -6.10 -9.98 23.27
CA SER A 605 -6.64 -8.65 23.66
C SER A 605 -5.57 -7.67 24.17
N LYS A 606 -4.51 -8.19 24.80
CA LYS A 606 -3.41 -7.43 25.41
C LYS A 606 -2.23 -7.19 24.47
N THR A 607 -2.18 -7.84 23.32
CA THR A 607 -1.05 -7.75 22.39
C THR A 607 -0.93 -6.32 21.85
N LYS A 608 0.27 -5.74 21.98
CA LYS A 608 0.56 -4.40 21.44
C LYS A 608 0.88 -4.51 19.96
N GLY A 609 0.56 -3.47 19.18
CA GLY A 609 0.84 -3.46 17.74
C GLY A 609 2.34 -3.59 17.39
N THR A 610 3.23 -3.24 18.33
CA THR A 610 4.69 -3.36 18.20
C THR A 610 5.21 -4.75 18.57
N GLU A 611 4.38 -5.61 19.14
CA GLU A 611 4.77 -6.99 19.45
C GLU A 611 4.79 -7.83 18.17
N ARG A 612 5.64 -8.85 18.17
CA ARG A 612 5.79 -9.77 17.04
C ARG A 612 4.48 -10.52 16.83
N ALA A 613 4.06 -10.64 15.58
CA ALA A 613 2.86 -11.38 15.26
C ALA A 613 3.05 -12.88 15.51
N ALA A 614 2.05 -13.53 16.10
CA ALA A 614 2.10 -14.96 16.35
C ALA A 614 1.99 -15.73 15.02
N GLN A 615 2.94 -16.63 14.76
CA GLN A 615 2.92 -17.55 13.61
C GLN A 615 2.07 -18.79 13.89
#